data_AF-A0A8S3DH51-F1
#
_entry.id   AF-A0A8S3DH51-F1
#
_cell.length_a   1.000
_cell.length_b   1.000
_cell.length_c   1.000
_cell.angle_alpha   90.00
_cell.angle_beta   90.00
_cell.angle_gamma   90.00
#
_symmetry.space_group_name_H-M   'P 1'
#
loop_
_entity.id
_entity.type
_entity.pdbx_description
1 polymer ?
#
loop_
_entity_poly.entity_id
_entity_poly.type
_entity_poly.pdbx_seq_one_letter_code
_entity_poly.pdbx_strand_id
1 'polypeptide(L)' 'SAIRCGATKVFVCFRKGFNQMRAVPEEVDVAMEERCEFLPFCSPKQVFVKNGKITSMEFVKTEQT' A
#
# COMPACT_ATOMS: atom_id res chain seq x y z
N SER A 1 -9.75 -7.27 2.83
CA SER A 1 -11.02 -6.57 3.17
C SER A 1 -11.49 -5.56 2.13
N ALA A 2 -10.69 -4.57 1.73
CA ALA A 2 -11.13 -3.49 0.84
C ALA A 2 -11.79 -3.97 -0.48
N ILE A 3 -11.27 -5.05 -1.06
CA ILE A 3 -11.85 -5.68 -2.27
C ILE A 3 -13.28 -6.15 -2.03
N ARG A 4 -13.57 -6.73 -0.86
CA ARG A 4 -14.91 -7.18 -0.48
C ARG A 4 -15.87 -6.01 -0.22
N CYS A 5 -15.33 -4.82 0.04
CA CYS A 5 -16.09 -3.58 0.11
C CYS A 5 -16.29 -2.90 -1.26
N GLY A 6 -15.91 -3.55 -2.37
CA GLY A 6 -16.09 -3.02 -3.72
C GLY A 6 -14.94 -2.14 -4.22
N ALA A 7 -13.76 -2.18 -3.61
CA ALA A 7 -12.59 -1.47 -4.13
C ALA A 7 -12.19 -2.02 -5.51
N THR A 8 -12.07 -1.13 -6.49
CA THR A 8 -11.65 -1.50 -7.86
C THR A 8 -10.16 -1.87 -7.92
N LYS A 9 -9.34 -1.24 -7.08
CA LYS A 9 -7.89 -1.43 -7.02
C LYS A 9 -7.39 -1.17 -5.61
N VAL A 10 -6.44 -1.96 -5.14
CA VAL A 10 -5.86 -1.85 -3.80
C VAL A 10 -4.35 -1.80 -3.90
N PHE A 11 -3.74 -0.83 -3.20
CA PHE A 11 -2.30 -0.70 -3.06
C PHE A 11 -1.88 -0.94 -1.61
N VAL A 12 -0.85 -1.74 -1.41
CA VAL A 12 -0.20 -1.99 -0.12
C VAL A 12 1.15 -1.27 -0.14
N CYS A 13 1.20 -0.09 0.49
CA CYS A 13 2.40 0.74 0.55
C CYS A 13 3.16 0.49 1.85
N PHE A 14 4.48 0.33 1.79
CA PHE A 14 5.31 0.15 2.98
C PHE A 14 6.67 0.84 2.84
N ARG A 15 7.24 1.24 3.98
CA ARG A 15 8.45 2.10 4.07
C ARG A 15 9.78 1.37 3.80
N LYS A 16 9.74 0.05 3.63
CA LYS A 16 10.93 -0.83 3.52
C LYS A 16 10.80 -1.72 2.28
N GLY A 17 11.78 -2.58 2.04
CA GLY A 17 11.71 -3.61 1.00
C GLY A 17 10.84 -4.81 1.38
N PHE A 18 10.53 -5.65 0.40
CA PHE A 18 9.69 -6.86 0.58
C PHE A 18 10.21 -7.82 1.66
N ASN A 19 11.53 -7.98 1.76
CA ASN A 19 12.16 -8.87 2.75
C ASN A 19 11.93 -8.45 4.21
N GLN A 20 11.40 -7.25 4.45
CA GLN A 20 11.09 -6.73 5.78
C GLN A 20 9.58 -6.62 6.04
N MET A 21 8.77 -7.26 5.20
CA MET A 21 7.35 -7.42 5.47
C MET A 21 7.15 -8.25 6.74
N ARG A 22 6.29 -7.77 7.64
CA ARG A 22 6.04 -8.43 8.94
C ARG A 22 4.94 -9.48 8.87
N ALA A 23 4.15 -9.47 7.80
CA ALA A 23 3.11 -10.47 7.57
C ALA A 23 3.75 -11.83 7.30
N VAL A 24 3.07 -12.90 7.69
CA VAL A 24 3.49 -14.25 7.35
C VAL A 24 3.31 -14.47 5.84
N PRO A 25 4.14 -15.30 5.17
CA PRO A 25 4.07 -15.50 3.72
C PRO A 25 2.67 -15.83 3.22
N GLU A 26 1.94 -16.66 3.97
CA GLU A 26 0.58 -17.09 3.63
C GLU A 26 -0.42 -15.92 3.57
N GLU A 27 -0.23 -14.87 4.39
CA GLU A 27 -1.04 -13.66 4.33
C GLU A 27 -0.70 -12.81 3.09
N VAL A 28 0.57 -12.78 2.71
CA VAL A 28 1.04 -12.03 1.53
C VAL A 28 0.54 -12.69 0.26
N ASP A 29 0.60 -14.01 0.18
CA ASP A 29 0.16 -14.80 -0.97
C ASP A 29 -1.34 -14.58 -1.24
N VAL A 30 -2.19 -14.61 -0.21
CA VAL A 30 -3.62 -14.29 -0.36
C VAL A 30 -3.82 -12.88 -0.92
N ALA A 31 -3.06 -11.90 -0.47
CA ALA A 31 -3.15 -10.54 -1.00
C ALA A 31 -2.66 -10.43 -2.46
N MET A 32 -1.64 -11.22 -2.85
CA MET A 32 -1.18 -11.33 -4.24
C MET A 32 -2.23 -12.01 -5.14
N GLU A 33 -2.85 -13.10 -4.68
CA GLU A 33 -3.94 -13.79 -5.38
C GLU A 33 -5.15 -12.88 -5.60
N GLU A 34 -5.47 -12.04 -4.60
CA GLU A 34 -6.49 -10.99 -4.69
C GLU A 34 -6.08 -9.80 -5.61
N ARG A 35 -4.89 -9.85 -6.22
CA ARG A 35 -4.33 -8.81 -7.11
C ARG A 35 -4.10 -7.46 -6.44
N CYS A 36 -3.72 -7.45 -5.17
CA CYS A 36 -3.22 -6.25 -4.52
C CYS A 36 -1.87 -5.85 -5.11
N GLU A 37 -1.67 -4.55 -5.36
CA GLU A 37 -0.38 -4.03 -5.85
C GLU A 37 0.49 -3.57 -4.69
N PHE A 38 1.74 -3.98 -4.67
CA PHE A 38 2.67 -3.69 -3.58
C PHE A 38 3.64 -2.59 -3.99
N LEU A 39 3.69 -1.53 -3.17
CA LEU A 39 4.58 -0.38 -3.38
C LEU A 39 5.60 -0.31 -2.22
N PRO A 40 6.78 -0.94 -2.38
CA PRO A 40 7.84 -0.84 -1.37
C PRO A 40 8.45 0.56 -1.36
N PHE A 41 9.24 0.83 -0.32
CA PHE A 41 10.03 2.07 -0.22
C PHE A 41 9.22 3.37 -0.28
N CYS A 42 7.97 3.36 0.20
CA CYS A 42 7.08 4.51 0.18
C CYS A 42 6.82 5.02 1.61
N SER A 43 7.33 6.20 1.94
CA SER A 43 6.99 6.91 3.19
C SER A 43 5.94 7.98 2.95
N PRO A 44 4.84 8.00 3.71
CA PRO A 44 3.78 8.99 3.51
C PRO A 44 4.29 10.40 3.80
N LYS A 45 3.95 11.35 2.93
CA LYS A 45 4.30 12.77 3.09
C LYS A 45 3.07 13.64 3.28
N GLN A 46 2.08 13.53 2.40
CA GLN A 46 0.90 14.38 2.41
C GLN A 46 -0.33 13.66 1.87
N VAL A 47 -1.50 13.95 2.43
CA VAL A 47 -2.81 13.54 1.89
C VAL A 47 -3.44 14.73 1.19
N PHE A 48 -3.88 14.56 -0.06
CA PHE A 48 -4.62 15.59 -0.78
C PHE A 48 -6.12 15.38 -0.60
N VAL A 49 -6.80 16.44 -0.17
CA VAL A 49 -8.24 16.46 0.07
C VAL A 49 -8.88 17.52 -0.83
N LYS A 50 -9.95 17.15 -1.53
CA LYS A 50 -10.74 18.06 -2.35
C LYS A 50 -12.22 17.86 -2.01
N ASN A 51 -12.93 18.95 -1.73
CA ASN A 51 -14.36 18.93 -1.36
C ASN A 51 -14.67 17.95 -0.20
N GLY A 52 -13.80 17.91 0.82
CA GLY A 52 -13.95 17.04 1.98
C GLY A 52 -13.68 15.55 1.73
N LYS A 53 -13.21 15.16 0.54
CA LYS A 53 -12.86 13.77 0.20
C LYS A 53 -11.38 13.62 -0.13
N ILE A 54 -10.78 12.50 0.23
CA ILE A 54 -9.40 12.15 -0.12
C ILE A 54 -9.34 11.85 -1.63
N THR A 55 -8.38 12.46 -2.34
CA THR A 55 -8.21 12.25 -3.79
C THR A 55 -6.90 11.56 -4.14
N SER A 56 -5.86 11.78 -3.36
CA SER A 56 -4.53 11.18 -3.60
C SER A 56 -3.65 11.27 -2.36
N MET A 57 -2.53 10.55 -2.39
CA MET A 57 -1.51 10.56 -1.35
C MET A 57 -0.13 10.74 -1.97
N GLU A 58 0.66 11.65 -1.40
CA GLU A 58 2.06 11.86 -1.76
C GLU A 58 2.96 10.96 -0.89
N PHE A 59 3.92 10.31 -1.53
CA PHE A 59 4.96 9.54 -0.87
C PHE A 59 6.33 10.07 -1.24
N VAL A 60 7.27 9.97 -0.31
CA VAL A 60 8.70 10.11 -0.58
C VAL A 60 9.35 8.74 -0.62
N LYS A 61 10.24 8.53 -1.60
CA LYS A 61 11.01 7.29 -1.71
C LYS A 61 11.90 7.16 -0.48
N THR A 62 11.86 6.00 0.17
CA THR A 62 12.83 5.63 1.19
C THR A 62 13.90 4.74 0.59
N GLU A 63 15.13 4.84 1.08
CA GLU A 63 16.19 3.90 0.76
C GLU A 63 16.65 3.27 2.06
N GLN A 64 16.95 1.98 2.02
CA GLN A 64 17.54 1.29 3.14
C GLN A 64 19.04 1.35 2.95
N THR A 65 19.70 2.20 3.74
CA THR A 65 21.15 2.19 3.90
C THR A 65 21.60 0.97 4.70
#